data_AF-A0A0R1UDY0-F1
#
_entry.id   AF-A0A0R1UDY0-F1
#
_cell.length_a   1.000
_cell.length_b   1.000
_cell.length_c   1.000
_cell.angle_alpha   90.00
_cell.angle_beta   90.00
_cell.angle_gamma   90.00
#
_symmetry.space_group_name_H-M   'P 1'
#
loop_
_entity.id
_entity.type
_entity.pdbx_description
1 polymer ?
#
loop_
_entity_poly.entity_id
_entity_poly.type
_entity_poly.pdbx_seq_one_letter_code
_entity_poly.pdbx_strand_id
1 'polypeptide(L)'
;MDVAYFVAQRKAKGYSQAALAAGICTQSTLSKFETNYQIPSLPILRQLCARLDLTLDDLDDQQRQSKAAAQQLTQAEEALMVEDYPTVQKSLAHLTVEQLPTVALQMQYHYLNGLWLTLTNGNPTAALFSFTQILDQLDEAHTTQFTTLAYLGEGILYARQNELAQAEFFLTKVKQALSTALTTVVAPGLAQARLLTMMYYLAEDYYLRDDFAQSQHYVSLGLAWCRREHVTYFLPRLKFLRAQNLLAVGAAPQQVVAELVDARAFARLNDNQALILQTTALINHYQAMLQPFKQTEGGKDGTYQSPFRTRS
;
A
#
# COMPACT_ATOMS: atom_id res chain seq x y z
N MET A 1 -11.78 30.05 8.97
CA MET A 1 -11.70 30.57 7.59
C MET A 1 -10.46 31.43 7.45
N ASP A 2 -9.47 30.91 6.76
CA ASP A 2 -8.15 31.48 6.54
C ASP A 2 -8.16 32.34 5.26
N VAL A 3 -8.42 33.63 5.48
CA VAL A 3 -8.40 34.65 4.43
C VAL A 3 -6.98 34.92 3.94
N ALA A 4 -5.95 34.74 4.77
CA ALA A 4 -4.56 34.93 4.37
C ALA A 4 -4.15 33.91 3.30
N TYR A 5 -4.55 32.65 3.48
CA TYR A 5 -4.36 31.60 2.47
C TYR A 5 -5.09 31.94 1.16
N PHE A 6 -6.35 32.38 1.21
CA PHE A 6 -7.08 32.82 0.03
C PHE A 6 -6.33 33.93 -0.74
N VAL A 7 -5.82 34.95 -0.02
CA VAL A 7 -5.05 36.05 -0.62
C VAL A 7 -3.74 35.56 -1.22
N ALA A 8 -3.03 34.66 -0.53
CA ALA A 8 -1.80 34.07 -1.03
C ALA A 8 -2.05 33.30 -2.34
N GLN A 9 -3.11 32.49 -2.40
CA GLN A 9 -3.44 31.72 -3.59
C GLN A 9 -3.87 32.59 -4.77
N ARG A 10 -4.63 33.67 -4.52
CA ARG A 10 -4.94 34.66 -5.55
C ARG A 10 -3.68 35.24 -6.17
N LYS A 11 -2.72 35.64 -5.32
CA LYS A 11 -1.44 36.21 -5.77
C LYS A 11 -0.60 35.18 -6.53
N ALA A 12 -0.52 33.94 -6.06
CA ALA A 12 0.20 32.85 -6.72
C ALA A 12 -0.34 32.57 -8.13
N LYS A 13 -1.66 32.72 -8.33
CA LYS A 13 -2.31 32.61 -9.64
C LYS A 13 -2.26 33.89 -10.50
N GLY A 14 -1.62 34.95 -10.02
CA GLY A 14 -1.46 36.21 -10.76
C GLY A 14 -2.73 37.04 -10.92
N TYR A 15 -3.81 36.74 -10.17
CA TYR A 15 -5.04 37.53 -10.25
C TYR A 15 -4.91 38.85 -9.49
N SER A 16 -5.28 39.97 -10.12
CA SER A 16 -5.61 41.20 -9.39
C SER A 16 -6.99 41.06 -8.71
N GLN A 17 -7.30 41.89 -7.71
CA GLN A 17 -8.64 41.88 -7.09
C GLN A 17 -9.74 42.15 -8.12
N ALA A 18 -9.53 43.09 -9.04
CA ALA A 18 -10.48 43.38 -10.09
C ALA A 18 -10.67 42.18 -11.04
N ALA A 19 -9.58 41.51 -11.42
CA ALA A 19 -9.63 40.34 -12.28
C ALA A 19 -10.33 39.15 -11.61
N LEU A 20 -10.06 38.90 -10.32
CA LEU A 20 -10.73 37.81 -9.60
C LEU A 20 -12.22 38.10 -9.41
N ALA A 21 -12.59 39.34 -9.06
CA ALA A 21 -13.97 39.73 -8.81
C ALA A 21 -14.84 39.82 -10.08
N ALA A 22 -14.24 40.00 -11.26
CA ALA A 22 -14.94 40.21 -12.52
C ALA A 22 -16.01 39.14 -12.80
N GLY A 23 -17.27 39.55 -12.96
CA GLY A 23 -18.39 38.63 -13.20
C GLY A 23 -18.80 37.75 -12.01
N ILE A 24 -18.28 38.02 -10.79
CA ILE A 24 -18.67 37.33 -9.54
C ILE A 24 -19.21 38.35 -8.53
N CYS A 25 -18.45 39.41 -8.23
CA CYS A 25 -18.81 40.44 -7.26
C CYS A 25 -18.10 41.76 -7.57
N THR A 26 -18.29 42.79 -6.75
CA THR A 26 -17.54 44.05 -6.90
C THR A 26 -16.13 43.91 -6.33
N GLN A 27 -15.15 44.62 -6.90
CA GLN A 27 -13.79 44.66 -6.36
C GLN A 27 -13.77 45.18 -4.90
N SER A 28 -14.69 46.07 -4.53
CA SER A 28 -14.88 46.53 -3.15
C SER A 28 -15.28 45.38 -2.21
N THR A 29 -16.23 44.54 -2.64
CA THR A 29 -16.65 43.35 -1.88
C THR A 29 -15.48 42.41 -1.64
N LEU A 30 -14.67 42.11 -2.67
CA LEU A 30 -13.49 41.28 -2.53
C LEU A 30 -12.43 41.94 -1.62
N SER A 31 -12.19 43.24 -1.76
CA SER A 31 -11.23 43.96 -0.91
C SER A 31 -11.62 43.92 0.57
N LYS A 32 -12.92 44.05 0.88
CA LYS A 32 -13.43 43.97 2.26
C LYS A 32 -13.31 42.55 2.83
N PHE A 33 -13.50 41.53 2.00
CA PHE A 33 -13.23 40.16 2.39
C PHE A 33 -11.74 39.96 2.72
N GLU A 34 -10.84 40.36 1.81
CA GLU A 34 -9.39 40.16 1.96
C GLU A 34 -8.76 40.95 3.11
N THR A 35 -9.30 42.12 3.45
CA THR A 35 -8.64 43.06 4.40
C THR A 35 -9.36 43.14 5.74
N ASN A 36 -10.70 43.10 5.75
CA ASN A 36 -11.51 43.32 6.94
C ASN A 36 -12.28 42.06 7.37
N TYR A 37 -11.98 40.90 6.77
CA TYR A 37 -12.65 39.63 7.06
C TYR A 37 -14.18 39.68 6.88
N GLN A 38 -14.69 40.59 6.06
CA GLN A 38 -16.13 40.67 5.78
C GLN A 38 -16.51 39.55 4.79
N ILE A 39 -17.03 38.45 5.33
CA ILE A 39 -17.35 37.25 4.56
C ILE A 39 -18.50 37.57 3.58
N PRO A 40 -18.30 37.40 2.26
CA PRO A 40 -19.36 37.58 1.27
C PRO A 40 -20.37 36.43 1.34
N SER A 41 -21.46 36.52 0.58
CA SER A 41 -22.43 35.42 0.54
C SER A 41 -21.79 34.11 0.07
N LEU A 42 -22.28 32.98 0.56
CA LEU A 42 -21.76 31.65 0.22
C LEU A 42 -21.65 31.40 -1.30
N PRO A 43 -22.61 31.82 -2.15
CA PRO A 43 -22.48 31.69 -3.61
C PRO A 43 -21.30 32.47 -4.18
N ILE A 44 -21.09 33.72 -3.74
CA ILE A 44 -19.95 34.55 -4.15
C ILE A 44 -18.65 33.88 -3.73
N LEU A 45 -18.56 33.44 -2.47
CA LEU A 45 -17.36 32.81 -1.94
C LEU A 45 -17.00 31.52 -2.70
N ARG A 46 -17.99 30.66 -3.01
CA ARG A 46 -17.77 29.46 -3.83
C ARG A 46 -17.25 29.78 -5.22
N GLN A 47 -17.80 30.79 -5.89
CA GLN A 47 -17.36 31.19 -7.22
C GLN A 47 -15.92 31.75 -7.19
N LEU A 48 -15.58 32.54 -6.17
CA LEU A 48 -14.22 33.04 -5.96
C LEU A 48 -13.23 31.90 -5.70
N CYS A 49 -13.56 30.96 -4.80
CA CYS A 49 -12.74 29.78 -4.52
C CYS A 49 -12.55 28.93 -5.78
N ALA A 50 -13.62 28.63 -6.51
CA ALA A 50 -13.56 27.82 -7.73
C ALA A 50 -12.63 28.45 -8.78
N ARG A 51 -12.65 29.79 -8.95
CA ARG A 51 -11.74 30.49 -9.86
C ARG A 51 -10.27 30.42 -9.42
N LEU A 52 -10.02 30.18 -8.14
CA LEU A 52 -8.69 29.94 -7.59
C LEU A 52 -8.29 28.46 -7.53
N ASP A 53 -9.09 27.56 -8.10
CA ASP A 53 -8.99 26.10 -7.91
C ASP A 53 -8.93 25.70 -6.42
N LEU A 54 -9.74 26.39 -5.61
CA LEU A 54 -9.95 26.09 -4.19
C LEU A 54 -11.38 25.60 -3.97
N THR A 55 -11.58 24.77 -2.96
CA THR A 55 -12.89 24.56 -2.33
C THR A 55 -13.06 25.48 -1.12
N LEU A 56 -14.28 25.57 -0.58
CA LEU A 56 -14.50 26.29 0.68
C LEU A 56 -13.73 25.66 1.84
N ASP A 57 -13.62 24.34 1.83
CA ASP A 57 -12.90 23.55 2.82
C ASP A 57 -11.41 23.87 2.84
N ASP A 58 -10.83 24.26 1.69
CA ASP A 58 -9.43 24.70 1.64
C ASP A 58 -9.22 26.04 2.35
N LEU A 59 -10.27 26.76 2.73
CA LEU A 59 -10.15 27.93 3.58
C LEU A 59 -10.16 27.56 5.08
N ASP A 60 -10.22 26.29 5.44
CA ASP A 60 -10.03 25.84 6.82
C ASP A 60 -8.64 25.22 6.98
N ASP A 61 -7.84 25.76 7.89
CA ASP A 61 -6.47 25.29 8.10
C ASP A 61 -6.42 23.85 8.60
N GLN A 62 -7.33 23.47 9.50
CA GLN A 62 -7.41 22.09 9.98
C GLN A 62 -7.77 21.13 8.84
N GLN A 63 -8.66 21.55 7.94
CA GLN A 63 -9.08 20.74 6.81
C GLN A 63 -8.01 20.65 5.72
N ARG A 64 -7.20 21.69 5.52
CA ARG A 64 -6.01 21.60 4.66
C ARG A 64 -4.96 20.67 5.24
N GLN A 65 -4.65 20.77 6.53
CA GLN A 65 -3.73 19.86 7.22
C GLN A 65 -4.22 18.42 7.14
N SER A 66 -5.53 18.20 7.29
CA SER A 66 -6.19 16.90 7.09
C SER A 66 -5.94 16.33 5.70
N LYS A 67 -6.18 17.11 4.65
CA LYS A 67 -5.96 16.68 3.25
C LYS A 67 -4.49 16.38 2.98
N ALA A 68 -3.58 17.22 3.47
CA ALA A 68 -2.14 17.01 3.30
C ALA A 68 -1.68 15.71 3.99
N ALA A 69 -2.10 15.48 5.23
CA ALA A 69 -1.80 14.24 5.95
C ALA A 69 -2.38 13.01 5.25
N ALA A 70 -3.63 13.09 4.77
CA ALA A 70 -4.27 12.01 4.01
C ALA A 70 -3.53 11.67 2.71
N GLN A 71 -3.06 12.68 1.98
CA GLN A 71 -2.24 12.48 0.77
C GLN A 71 -0.90 11.82 1.11
N GLN A 72 -0.24 12.27 2.18
CA GLN A 72 1.05 11.72 2.61
C GLN A 72 0.92 10.26 3.07
N LEU A 73 -0.15 9.92 3.80
CA LEU A 73 -0.45 8.54 4.20
C LEU A 73 -0.85 7.66 3.00
N THR A 74 -1.56 8.22 2.02
CA THR A 74 -1.86 7.54 0.74
C THR A 74 -0.56 7.20 0.00
N GLN A 75 0.37 8.14 -0.10
CA GLN A 75 1.68 7.90 -0.72
C GLN A 75 2.49 6.83 0.03
N ALA A 76 2.47 6.86 1.37
CA ALA A 76 3.13 5.84 2.18
C ALA A 76 2.51 4.45 1.93
N GLU A 77 1.19 4.37 1.81
CA GLU A 77 0.49 3.13 1.55
C GLU A 77 0.77 2.57 0.15
N GLU A 78 0.78 3.40 -0.88
CA GLU A 78 1.17 3.02 -2.24
C GLU A 78 2.63 2.54 -2.29
N ALA A 79 3.54 3.25 -1.61
CA ALA A 79 4.94 2.84 -1.49
C ALA A 79 5.10 1.49 -0.79
N LEU A 80 4.33 1.23 0.26
CA LEU A 80 4.34 -0.07 0.95
C LEU A 80 3.95 -1.22 0.02
N MET A 81 2.99 -1.01 -0.88
CA MET A 81 2.51 -2.04 -1.80
C MET A 81 3.57 -2.49 -2.80
N VAL A 82 4.43 -1.57 -3.23
CA VAL A 82 5.55 -1.83 -4.15
C VAL A 82 6.89 -2.06 -3.45
N GLU A 83 6.88 -2.17 -2.11
CA GLU A 83 8.06 -2.43 -1.27
C GLU A 83 9.10 -1.28 -1.29
N ASP A 84 8.67 -0.05 -1.59
CA ASP A 84 9.50 1.16 -1.45
C ASP A 84 9.51 1.65 0.00
N TYR A 85 10.12 0.85 0.88
CA TYR A 85 10.23 1.15 2.30
C TYR A 85 10.93 2.47 2.64
N PRO A 86 11.94 2.95 1.88
CA PRO A 86 12.50 4.29 2.07
C PRO A 86 11.44 5.40 1.95
N THR A 87 10.56 5.32 0.94
CA THR A 87 9.46 6.27 0.80
C THR A 87 8.44 6.13 1.92
N VAL A 88 8.11 4.91 2.36
CA VAL A 88 7.24 4.69 3.53
C VAL A 88 7.80 5.41 4.77
N GLN A 89 9.06 5.17 5.10
CA GLN A 89 9.72 5.79 6.26
C GLN A 89 9.68 7.32 6.17
N LYS A 90 10.06 7.88 5.01
CA LYS A 90 10.07 9.33 4.80
C LYS A 90 8.67 9.94 4.95
N SER A 91 7.65 9.30 4.40
CA SER A 91 6.27 9.75 4.49
C SER A 91 5.71 9.66 5.91
N LEU A 92 6.18 8.73 6.75
CA LEU A 92 5.73 8.63 8.14
C LEU A 92 6.50 9.56 9.09
N ALA A 93 7.78 9.82 8.83
CA ALA A 93 8.67 10.55 9.74
C ALA A 93 8.26 12.00 10.05
N HIS A 94 7.47 12.63 9.18
CA HIS A 94 7.04 14.03 9.32
C HIS A 94 5.63 14.18 9.90
N LEU A 95 4.96 13.08 10.24
CA LEU A 95 3.61 13.10 10.79
C LEU A 95 3.64 12.97 12.31
N THR A 96 2.91 13.84 13.00
CA THR A 96 2.59 13.70 14.41
C THR A 96 1.22 13.05 14.52
N VAL A 97 1.15 11.82 15.03
CA VAL A 97 -0.07 10.99 15.00
C VAL A 97 -1.22 11.66 15.76
N GLU A 98 -0.93 12.27 16.90
CA GLU A 98 -1.91 12.93 17.76
C GLU A 98 -2.51 14.19 17.12
N GLN A 99 -1.83 14.74 16.10
CA GLN A 99 -2.29 15.89 15.33
C GLN A 99 -3.10 15.47 14.10
N LEU A 100 -3.20 14.16 13.81
CA LEU A 100 -4.02 13.68 12.71
C LEU A 100 -5.50 13.89 13.04
N PRO A 101 -6.26 14.55 12.16
CA PRO A 101 -7.57 15.10 12.50
C PRO A 101 -8.70 14.07 12.56
N THR A 102 -8.47 12.84 12.11
CA THR A 102 -9.49 11.78 12.15
C THR A 102 -8.89 10.48 12.65
N VAL A 103 -9.70 9.70 13.36
CA VAL A 103 -9.37 8.34 13.83
C VAL A 103 -8.96 7.44 12.67
N ALA A 104 -9.60 7.59 11.49
CA ALA A 104 -9.24 6.85 10.29
C ALA A 104 -7.80 7.11 9.81
N LEU A 105 -7.34 8.36 9.86
CA LEU A 105 -5.95 8.69 9.51
C LEU A 105 -4.96 8.19 10.57
N GLN A 106 -5.33 8.22 11.85
CA GLN A 106 -4.53 7.67 12.94
C GLN A 106 -4.35 6.15 12.77
N MET A 107 -5.44 5.42 12.51
CA MET A 107 -5.37 3.98 12.20
C MET A 107 -4.53 3.71 10.94
N GLN A 108 -4.67 4.53 9.90
CA GLN A 108 -3.86 4.40 8.69
C GLN A 108 -2.37 4.55 9.00
N TYR A 109 -1.99 5.56 9.78
CA TYR A 109 -0.61 5.74 10.22
C TYR A 109 -0.10 4.52 10.99
N HIS A 110 -0.85 4.06 12.00
CA HIS A 110 -0.42 2.96 12.85
C HIS A 110 -0.25 1.64 12.09
N TYR A 111 -1.14 1.33 11.15
CA TYR A 111 -1.02 0.11 10.35
C TYR A 111 0.22 0.18 9.43
N LEU A 112 0.46 1.34 8.80
CA LEU A 112 1.62 1.54 7.94
C LEU A 112 2.93 1.45 8.73
N ASN A 113 2.99 2.11 9.89
CA ASN A 113 4.16 2.07 10.76
C ASN A 113 4.44 0.66 11.28
N GLY A 114 3.39 -0.03 11.75
CA GLY A 114 3.50 -1.41 12.22
C GLY A 114 3.99 -2.36 11.13
N LEU A 115 3.39 -2.33 9.93
CA LEU A 115 3.85 -3.18 8.83
C LEU A 115 5.24 -2.81 8.35
N TRP A 116 5.58 -1.53 8.24
CA TRP A 116 6.93 -1.10 7.87
C TRP A 116 7.95 -1.69 8.84
N LEU A 117 7.76 -1.50 10.16
CA LEU A 117 8.64 -2.07 11.19
C LEU A 117 8.72 -3.59 11.09
N THR A 118 7.60 -4.29 10.95
CA THR A 118 7.57 -5.76 10.81
C THR A 118 8.34 -6.24 9.58
N LEU A 119 8.17 -5.57 8.44
CA LEU A 119 8.72 -6.01 7.15
C LEU A 119 10.21 -5.69 7.00
N THR A 120 10.68 -4.60 7.61
CA THR A 120 12.09 -4.18 7.56
C THR A 120 12.92 -4.65 8.77
N ASN A 121 12.43 -5.61 9.55
CA ASN A 121 13.09 -6.12 10.77
C ASN A 121 13.42 -5.00 11.78
N GLY A 122 12.49 -4.05 11.92
CA GLY A 122 12.53 -3.01 12.95
C GLY A 122 12.22 -3.54 14.35
N ASN A 123 12.05 -2.63 15.31
CA ASN A 123 11.77 -3.02 16.69
C ASN A 123 10.40 -3.72 16.81
N PRO A 124 10.34 -4.99 17.25
CA PRO A 124 9.10 -5.76 17.28
C PRO A 124 8.09 -5.23 18.30
N THR A 125 8.55 -4.69 19.44
CA THR A 125 7.68 -4.08 20.45
C THR A 125 7.01 -2.81 19.91
N ALA A 126 7.73 -2.00 19.13
CA ALA A 126 7.18 -0.81 18.49
C ALA A 126 6.19 -1.17 17.37
N ALA A 127 6.45 -2.26 16.62
CA ALA A 127 5.52 -2.78 15.63
C ALA A 127 4.22 -3.23 16.30
N LEU A 128 4.33 -4.08 17.34
CA LEU A 128 3.19 -4.55 18.12
C LEU A 128 2.41 -3.40 18.75
N PHE A 129 3.10 -2.42 19.35
CA PHE A 129 2.46 -1.22 19.89
C PHE A 129 1.63 -0.49 18.83
N SER A 130 2.12 -0.39 17.59
CA SER A 130 1.35 0.24 16.51
C SER A 130 0.06 -0.52 16.21
N PHE A 131 0.10 -1.85 16.20
CA PHE A 131 -1.11 -2.66 15.99
C PHE A 131 -2.09 -2.57 17.17
N THR A 132 -1.60 -2.60 18.41
CA THR A 132 -2.47 -2.49 19.60
C THR A 132 -3.12 -1.11 19.72
N GLN A 133 -2.51 -0.03 19.22
CA GLN A 133 -3.20 1.27 19.12
C GLN A 133 -4.50 1.16 18.31
N ILE A 134 -4.49 0.37 17.23
CA ILE A 134 -5.70 0.13 16.43
C ILE A 134 -6.69 -0.74 17.19
N LEU A 135 -6.22 -1.89 17.69
CA LEU A 135 -7.08 -2.93 18.28
C LEU A 135 -7.72 -2.54 19.61
N ASP A 136 -7.00 -1.77 20.44
CA ASP A 136 -7.38 -1.54 21.83
C ASP A 136 -7.83 -0.09 22.10
N GLN A 137 -7.62 0.85 21.16
CA GLN A 137 -7.97 2.27 21.38
C GLN A 137 -8.78 2.87 20.23
N LEU A 138 -8.34 2.71 18.98
CA LEU A 138 -8.93 3.44 17.85
C LEU A 138 -10.13 2.73 17.21
N ASP A 139 -10.18 1.41 17.28
CA ASP A 139 -11.27 0.58 16.77
C ASP A 139 -11.54 -0.61 17.70
N GLU A 140 -11.86 -0.33 18.97
CA GLU A 140 -12.17 -1.35 19.99
C GLU A 140 -13.31 -2.30 19.58
N ALA A 141 -14.21 -1.87 18.70
CA ALA A 141 -15.29 -2.70 18.17
C ALA A 141 -14.84 -3.65 17.04
N HIS A 142 -13.60 -3.51 16.56
CA HIS A 142 -12.94 -4.37 15.57
C HIS A 142 -13.71 -4.41 14.24
N THR A 143 -14.22 -3.25 13.82
CA THR A 143 -15.17 -3.15 12.69
C THR A 143 -14.54 -2.75 11.37
N THR A 144 -13.33 -2.18 11.41
CA THR A 144 -12.69 -1.57 10.24
C THR A 144 -11.71 -2.50 9.54
N GLN A 145 -11.41 -2.20 8.27
CA GLN A 145 -10.34 -2.88 7.54
C GLN A 145 -8.96 -2.72 8.22
N PHE A 146 -8.75 -1.64 8.98
CA PHE A 146 -7.48 -1.41 9.68
C PHE A 146 -7.26 -2.42 10.80
N THR A 147 -8.32 -2.86 11.50
CA THR A 147 -8.24 -3.97 12.46
C THR A 147 -7.78 -5.27 11.78
N THR A 148 -8.30 -5.54 10.58
CA THR A 148 -7.86 -6.73 9.81
C THR A 148 -6.38 -6.62 9.40
N LEU A 149 -5.92 -5.42 9.03
CA LEU A 149 -4.52 -5.16 8.70
C LEU A 149 -3.61 -5.23 9.93
N ALA A 150 -4.09 -4.82 11.10
CA ALA A 150 -3.37 -4.98 12.36
C ALA A 150 -3.16 -6.47 12.69
N TYR A 151 -4.21 -7.29 12.56
CA TYR A 151 -4.11 -8.75 12.68
C TYR A 151 -3.15 -9.36 11.66
N LEU A 152 -3.15 -8.88 10.41
CA LEU A 152 -2.18 -9.32 9.41
C LEU A 152 -0.75 -9.02 9.87
N GLY A 153 -0.51 -7.81 10.34
CA GLY A 153 0.80 -7.36 10.82
C GLY A 153 1.30 -8.15 12.04
N GLU A 154 0.44 -8.39 13.04
CA GLU A 154 0.76 -9.25 14.18
C GLU A 154 1.02 -10.69 13.74
N GLY A 155 0.21 -11.23 12.83
CA GLY A 155 0.40 -12.57 12.26
C GLY A 155 1.79 -12.74 11.63
N ILE A 156 2.21 -11.78 10.80
CA ILE A 156 3.54 -11.77 10.18
C ILE A 156 4.64 -11.62 11.25
N LEU A 157 4.45 -10.73 12.22
CA LEU A 157 5.43 -10.46 13.28
C LEU A 157 5.70 -11.73 14.13
N TYR A 158 4.65 -12.38 14.61
CA TYR A 158 4.76 -13.63 15.36
C TYR A 158 5.36 -14.75 14.52
N ALA A 159 5.00 -14.85 13.23
CA ALA A 159 5.59 -15.84 12.32
C ALA A 159 7.11 -15.65 12.18
N ARG A 160 7.58 -14.41 12.03
CA ARG A 160 9.02 -14.07 11.98
C ARG A 160 9.76 -14.41 13.27
N GLN A 161 9.07 -14.32 14.41
CA GLN A 161 9.59 -14.73 15.72
C GLN A 161 9.49 -16.26 15.97
N ASN A 162 9.01 -17.02 14.99
CA ASN A 162 8.78 -18.46 15.08
C ASN A 162 7.72 -18.84 16.16
N GLU A 163 6.83 -17.90 16.51
CA GLU A 163 5.65 -18.09 17.38
C GLU A 163 4.42 -18.49 16.54
N LEU A 164 4.46 -19.70 16.00
CA LEU A 164 3.53 -20.14 14.96
C LEU A 164 2.06 -20.24 15.42
N ALA A 165 1.80 -20.55 16.68
CA ALA A 165 0.43 -20.65 17.21
C ALA A 165 -0.25 -19.28 17.28
N GLN A 166 0.48 -18.27 17.75
CA GLN A 166 0.07 -16.87 17.79
C GLN A 166 -0.13 -16.34 16.37
N ALA A 167 0.82 -16.61 15.48
CA ALA A 167 0.71 -16.25 14.07
C ALA A 167 -0.58 -16.82 13.44
N GLU A 168 -0.85 -18.11 13.63
CA GLU A 168 -2.05 -18.77 13.10
C GLU A 168 -3.35 -18.18 13.68
N PHE A 169 -3.36 -17.82 14.96
CA PHE A 169 -4.51 -17.18 15.59
C PHE A 169 -4.88 -15.86 14.89
N PHE A 170 -3.91 -14.97 14.67
CA PHE A 170 -4.17 -13.69 14.03
C PHE A 170 -4.47 -13.83 12.54
N LEU A 171 -3.72 -14.65 11.82
CA LEU A 171 -3.98 -14.90 10.39
C LEU A 171 -5.33 -15.57 10.15
N THR A 172 -5.84 -16.36 11.09
CA THR A 172 -7.22 -16.90 11.01
C THR A 172 -8.28 -15.80 11.01
N LYS A 173 -8.11 -14.76 11.82
CA LYS A 173 -9.00 -13.59 11.80
C LYS A 173 -8.94 -12.87 10.44
N VAL A 174 -7.74 -12.74 9.87
CA VAL A 174 -7.56 -12.15 8.53
C VAL A 174 -8.30 -12.97 7.46
N LYS A 175 -8.15 -14.30 7.48
CA LYS A 175 -8.83 -15.21 6.53
C LYS A 175 -10.35 -15.05 6.58
N GLN A 176 -10.93 -14.96 7.77
CA GLN A 176 -12.37 -14.77 7.98
C GLN A 176 -12.87 -13.40 7.50
N ALA A 177 -12.13 -12.33 7.80
CA ALA A 177 -12.46 -10.99 7.34
C ALA A 177 -12.36 -10.86 5.81
N LEU A 178 -11.30 -11.45 5.23
CA LEU A 178 -11.07 -11.44 3.78
C LEU A 178 -12.16 -12.20 3.02
N SER A 179 -12.56 -13.38 3.48
CA SER A 179 -13.63 -14.15 2.83
C SER A 179 -14.96 -13.39 2.82
N THR A 180 -15.27 -12.68 3.90
CA THR A 180 -16.44 -11.79 3.99
C THR A 180 -16.31 -10.62 3.01
N ALA A 181 -15.18 -9.90 3.03
CA ALA A 181 -14.94 -8.75 2.16
C ALA A 181 -15.07 -9.09 0.66
N LEU A 182 -14.57 -10.26 0.24
CA LEU A 182 -14.63 -10.74 -1.14
C LEU A 182 -16.04 -10.98 -1.68
N THR A 183 -17.05 -11.11 -0.81
CA THR A 183 -18.46 -11.29 -1.18
C THR A 183 -19.26 -9.98 -1.24
N THR A 184 -18.61 -8.85 -0.93
CA THR A 184 -19.25 -7.53 -0.84
C THR A 184 -18.65 -6.55 -1.86
N VAL A 185 -19.37 -5.45 -2.12
CA VAL A 185 -18.84 -4.36 -2.94
C VAL A 185 -17.81 -3.58 -2.13
N VAL A 186 -16.58 -3.54 -2.63
CA VAL A 186 -15.46 -2.85 -2.00
C VAL A 186 -15.21 -1.54 -2.73
N ALA A 187 -15.09 -0.44 -1.98
CA ALA A 187 -14.80 0.88 -2.54
C ALA A 187 -13.50 0.85 -3.37
N PRO A 188 -13.44 1.53 -4.52
CA PRO A 188 -12.25 1.55 -5.37
C PRO A 188 -11.05 2.21 -4.67
N GLY A 189 -9.85 1.96 -5.19
CA GLY A 189 -8.60 2.56 -4.69
C GLY A 189 -8.02 1.77 -3.51
N LEU A 190 -7.59 2.48 -2.45
CA LEU A 190 -6.83 1.90 -1.34
C LEU A 190 -7.54 0.74 -0.64
N ALA A 191 -8.89 0.76 -0.53
CA ALA A 191 -9.62 -0.34 0.09
C ALA A 191 -9.44 -1.67 -0.67
N GLN A 192 -9.42 -1.64 -2.01
CA GLN A 192 -9.13 -2.82 -2.83
C GLN A 192 -7.66 -3.24 -2.72
N ALA A 193 -6.77 -2.25 -2.65
CA ALA A 193 -5.34 -2.45 -2.51
C ALA A 193 -4.97 -3.17 -1.20
N ARG A 194 -5.65 -2.82 -0.10
CA ARG A 194 -5.52 -3.50 1.20
C ARG A 194 -5.93 -4.96 1.16
N LEU A 195 -6.93 -5.32 0.36
CA LEU A 195 -7.30 -6.73 0.15
C LEU A 195 -6.20 -7.50 -0.60
N LEU A 196 -5.56 -6.87 -1.59
CA LEU A 196 -4.39 -7.45 -2.26
C LEU A 196 -3.23 -7.64 -1.29
N THR A 197 -2.98 -6.68 -0.39
CA THR A 197 -2.00 -6.82 0.69
C THR A 197 -2.29 -8.05 1.56
N MET A 198 -3.55 -8.24 1.98
CA MET A 198 -3.96 -9.43 2.77
C MET A 198 -3.75 -10.74 1.99
N MET A 199 -4.18 -10.79 0.73
CA MET A 199 -4.01 -11.98 -0.11
C MET A 199 -2.53 -12.32 -0.31
N TYR A 200 -1.70 -11.32 -0.59
CA TYR A 200 -0.28 -11.51 -0.82
C TYR A 200 0.41 -12.08 0.44
N TYR A 201 0.22 -11.45 1.60
CA TYR A 201 0.91 -11.89 2.82
C TYR A 201 0.35 -13.20 3.39
N LEU A 202 -0.94 -13.52 3.17
CA LEU A 202 -1.45 -14.86 3.45
C LEU A 202 -0.79 -15.90 2.53
N ALA A 203 -0.64 -15.60 1.24
CA ALA A 203 0.04 -16.49 0.32
C ALA A 203 1.51 -16.72 0.69
N GLU A 204 2.20 -15.66 1.12
CA GLU A 204 3.60 -15.71 1.55
C GLU A 204 3.76 -16.52 2.84
N ASP A 205 2.90 -16.33 3.85
CA ASP A 205 2.93 -17.15 5.07
C ASP A 205 2.73 -18.64 4.77
N TYR A 206 1.75 -19.00 3.93
CA TYR A 206 1.57 -20.39 3.50
C TYR A 206 2.77 -20.94 2.73
N TYR A 207 3.40 -20.14 1.87
CA TYR A 207 4.63 -20.52 1.17
C TYR A 207 5.77 -20.81 2.16
N LEU A 208 5.96 -19.95 3.16
CA LEU A 208 7.01 -20.10 4.18
C LEU A 208 6.78 -21.32 5.10
N ARG A 209 5.55 -21.80 5.20
CA ARG A 209 5.17 -23.02 5.94
C ARG A 209 5.15 -24.29 5.06
N ASP A 210 5.67 -24.20 3.84
CA ASP A 210 5.68 -25.27 2.83
C ASP A 210 4.26 -25.75 2.40
N ASP A 211 3.19 -24.99 2.66
CA ASP A 211 1.82 -25.25 2.17
C ASP A 211 1.59 -24.51 0.84
N PHE A 212 2.23 -25.04 -0.20
CA PHE A 212 2.19 -24.43 -1.53
C PHE A 212 0.79 -24.45 -2.16
N ALA A 213 -0.09 -25.35 -1.73
CA ALA A 213 -1.46 -25.42 -2.23
C ALA A 213 -2.28 -24.21 -1.75
N GLN A 214 -2.22 -23.90 -0.44
CA GLN A 214 -2.87 -22.71 0.09
C GLN A 214 -2.19 -21.43 -0.40
N SER A 215 -0.86 -21.41 -0.52
CA SER A 215 -0.17 -20.27 -1.12
C SER A 215 -0.68 -19.99 -2.55
N GLN A 216 -0.76 -21.03 -3.38
CA GLN A 216 -1.25 -20.91 -4.75
C GLN A 216 -2.72 -20.47 -4.81
N HIS A 217 -3.54 -20.87 -3.84
CA HIS A 217 -4.92 -20.41 -3.72
C HIS A 217 -5.00 -18.88 -3.56
N TYR A 218 -4.30 -18.30 -2.59
CA TYR A 218 -4.30 -16.85 -2.36
C TYR A 218 -3.61 -16.07 -3.48
N VAL A 219 -2.54 -16.60 -4.08
CA VAL A 219 -1.94 -16.03 -5.31
C VAL A 219 -2.99 -15.94 -6.42
N SER A 220 -3.77 -17.01 -6.61
CA SER A 220 -4.78 -17.06 -7.67
C SER A 220 -5.94 -16.10 -7.40
N LEU A 221 -6.36 -15.94 -6.14
CA LEU A 221 -7.31 -14.92 -5.71
C LEU A 221 -6.79 -13.51 -6.02
N GLY A 222 -5.54 -13.20 -5.65
CA GLY A 222 -4.92 -11.90 -5.92
C GLY A 222 -4.83 -11.58 -7.41
N LEU A 223 -4.41 -12.55 -8.24
CA LEU A 223 -4.34 -12.35 -9.69
C LEU A 223 -5.72 -12.18 -10.34
N ALA A 224 -6.75 -12.89 -9.86
CA ALA A 224 -8.13 -12.71 -10.30
C ALA A 224 -8.65 -11.32 -9.92
N TRP A 225 -8.34 -10.86 -8.71
CA TRP A 225 -8.67 -9.52 -8.23
C TRP A 225 -8.00 -8.43 -9.07
N CYS A 226 -6.69 -8.53 -9.30
CA CYS A 226 -5.95 -7.59 -10.17
C CYS A 226 -6.56 -7.50 -11.58
N ARG A 227 -7.00 -8.64 -12.14
CA ARG A 227 -7.66 -8.66 -13.45
C ARG A 227 -9.01 -7.93 -13.44
N ARG A 228 -9.80 -8.15 -12.39
CA ARG A 228 -11.15 -7.59 -12.25
C ARG A 228 -11.12 -6.08 -12.01
N GLU A 229 -10.19 -5.61 -11.19
CA GLU A 229 -10.06 -4.20 -10.79
C GLU A 229 -9.02 -3.42 -11.61
N HIS A 230 -8.39 -4.06 -12.61
CA HIS A 230 -7.34 -3.48 -13.45
C HIS A 230 -6.13 -2.91 -12.66
N VAL A 231 -5.72 -3.61 -11.60
CA VAL A 231 -4.62 -3.22 -10.71
C VAL A 231 -3.31 -3.91 -11.15
N THR A 232 -2.25 -3.12 -11.35
CA THR A 232 -0.95 -3.63 -11.85
C THR A 232 0.19 -3.61 -10.84
N TYR A 233 0.12 -2.83 -9.76
CA TYR A 233 1.23 -2.65 -8.81
C TYR A 233 1.58 -3.90 -8.00
N PHE A 234 0.61 -4.80 -7.74
CA PHE A 234 0.84 -6.10 -7.06
C PHE A 234 1.22 -7.26 -8.00
N LEU A 235 0.99 -7.11 -9.31
CA LEU A 235 1.27 -8.18 -10.27
C LEU A 235 2.71 -8.70 -10.26
N PRO A 236 3.76 -7.86 -10.09
CA PRO A 236 5.12 -8.36 -10.01
C PRO A 236 5.30 -9.37 -8.89
N ARG A 237 4.86 -9.02 -7.67
CA ARG A 237 5.01 -9.82 -6.45
C ARG A 237 4.18 -11.10 -6.51
N LEU A 238 2.92 -11.01 -6.95
CA LEU A 238 2.05 -12.18 -7.11
C LEU A 238 2.57 -13.18 -8.15
N LYS A 239 3.07 -12.70 -9.29
CA LYS A 239 3.66 -13.55 -10.33
C LYS A 239 4.96 -14.19 -9.86
N PHE A 240 5.78 -13.43 -9.13
CA PHE A 240 7.00 -13.96 -8.54
C PHE A 240 6.71 -15.07 -7.52
N LEU A 241 5.77 -14.86 -6.60
CA LEU A 241 5.35 -15.88 -5.64
C LEU A 241 4.73 -17.11 -6.31
N ARG A 242 3.99 -16.91 -7.42
CA ARG A 242 3.52 -18.03 -8.26
C ARG A 242 4.68 -18.85 -8.84
N ALA A 243 5.73 -18.18 -9.32
CA ALA A 243 6.93 -18.85 -9.80
C ALA A 243 7.62 -19.65 -8.68
N GLN A 244 7.67 -19.09 -7.46
CA GLN A 244 8.22 -19.78 -6.28
C GLN A 244 7.39 -21.02 -5.90
N ASN A 245 6.06 -20.93 -5.94
CA ASN A 245 5.17 -22.09 -5.73
C ASN A 245 5.42 -23.19 -6.77
N LEU A 246 5.49 -22.83 -8.06
CA LEU A 246 5.78 -23.77 -9.15
C LEU A 246 7.13 -24.46 -8.95
N LEU A 247 8.14 -23.71 -8.52
CA LEU A 247 9.45 -24.27 -8.21
C LEU A 247 9.42 -25.27 -7.05
N ALA A 248 8.70 -24.92 -5.98
CA ALA A 248 8.63 -25.76 -4.80
C ALA A 248 7.94 -27.11 -5.05
N VAL A 249 6.99 -27.16 -6.00
CA VAL A 249 6.29 -28.39 -6.40
C VAL A 249 6.95 -29.12 -7.57
N GLY A 250 8.12 -28.68 -8.03
CA GLY A 250 8.87 -29.35 -9.11
C GLY A 250 8.23 -29.21 -10.49
N ALA A 251 7.56 -28.08 -10.77
CA ALA A 251 6.98 -27.80 -12.07
C ALA A 251 8.04 -27.70 -13.19
N ALA A 252 7.59 -27.83 -14.45
CA ALA A 252 8.48 -27.76 -15.59
C ALA A 252 9.17 -26.38 -15.67
N PRO A 253 10.49 -26.31 -15.97
CA PRO A 253 11.21 -25.03 -15.98
C PRO A 253 10.62 -23.98 -16.93
N GLN A 254 9.97 -24.40 -18.02
CA GLN A 254 9.27 -23.50 -18.93
C GLN A 254 8.13 -22.75 -18.24
N GLN A 255 7.37 -23.41 -17.36
CA GLN A 255 6.26 -22.78 -16.64
C GLN A 255 6.79 -21.74 -15.64
N VAL A 256 7.86 -22.06 -14.92
CA VAL A 256 8.53 -21.14 -14.00
C VAL A 256 9.06 -19.92 -14.74
N VAL A 257 9.78 -20.12 -15.85
CA VAL A 257 10.34 -19.03 -16.64
C VAL A 257 9.25 -18.10 -17.16
N ALA A 258 8.11 -18.63 -17.61
CA ALA A 258 6.98 -17.82 -18.06
C ALA A 258 6.47 -16.88 -16.94
N GLU A 259 6.31 -17.41 -15.72
CA GLU A 259 5.92 -16.59 -14.56
C GLU A 259 6.94 -15.52 -14.20
N LEU A 260 8.23 -15.86 -14.22
CA LEU A 260 9.29 -14.91 -13.92
C LEU A 260 9.39 -13.80 -14.97
N VAL A 261 9.15 -14.12 -16.25
CA VAL A 261 9.13 -13.13 -17.33
C VAL A 261 7.98 -12.14 -17.13
N ASP A 262 6.78 -12.64 -16.81
CA ASP A 262 5.62 -11.80 -16.48
C ASP A 262 5.91 -10.92 -15.25
N ALA A 263 6.44 -11.51 -14.17
CA ALA A 263 6.81 -10.78 -12.96
C ALA A 263 7.78 -9.64 -13.26
N ARG A 264 8.81 -9.91 -14.06
CA ARG A 264 9.80 -8.90 -14.48
C ARG A 264 9.20 -7.80 -15.37
N ALA A 265 8.28 -8.15 -16.27
CA ALA A 265 7.61 -7.17 -17.12
C ALA A 265 6.81 -6.17 -16.29
N PHE A 266 6.02 -6.64 -15.32
CA PHE A 266 5.31 -5.76 -14.41
C PHE A 266 6.26 -5.05 -13.44
N ALA A 267 7.36 -5.67 -13.00
CA ALA A 267 8.34 -5.00 -12.15
C ALA A 267 8.96 -3.77 -12.85
N ARG A 268 9.20 -3.85 -14.17
CA ARG A 268 9.63 -2.71 -15.00
C ARG A 268 8.56 -1.63 -15.12
N LEU A 269 7.29 -2.02 -15.25
CA LEU A 269 6.18 -1.07 -15.30
C LEU A 269 6.08 -0.25 -14.00
N ASN A 270 6.42 -0.87 -12.86
CA ASN A 270 6.28 -0.27 -11.52
C ASN A 270 7.63 0.19 -10.92
N ASP A 271 8.70 0.29 -11.73
CA ASP A 271 10.05 0.69 -11.30
C ASP A 271 10.65 -0.09 -10.11
N ASN A 272 10.24 -1.35 -9.90
CA ASN A 272 10.76 -2.20 -8.83
C ASN A 272 12.10 -2.86 -9.22
N GLN A 273 13.21 -2.13 -9.00
CA GLN A 273 14.56 -2.56 -9.38
C GLN A 273 15.01 -3.84 -8.66
N ALA A 274 14.66 -4.01 -7.39
CA ALA A 274 15.05 -5.20 -6.62
C ALA A 274 14.47 -6.47 -7.26
N LEU A 275 13.18 -6.46 -7.60
CA LEU A 275 12.52 -7.61 -8.21
C LEU A 275 12.98 -7.84 -9.66
N ILE A 276 13.34 -6.79 -10.41
CA ILE A 276 13.95 -6.93 -11.75
C ILE A 276 15.26 -7.71 -11.68
N LEU A 277 16.12 -7.41 -10.69
CA LEU A 277 17.38 -8.12 -10.49
C LEU A 277 17.16 -9.58 -10.12
N GLN A 278 16.30 -9.84 -9.13
CA GLN A 278 15.98 -11.19 -8.65
C GLN A 278 15.40 -12.07 -9.78
N THR A 279 14.39 -11.57 -10.49
CA THR A 279 13.77 -12.30 -11.61
C THR A 279 14.77 -12.56 -12.74
N THR A 280 15.64 -11.59 -13.06
CA THR A 280 16.66 -11.76 -14.11
C THR A 280 17.65 -12.87 -13.79
N ALA A 281 18.14 -12.93 -12.55
CA ALA A 281 19.06 -13.99 -12.12
C ALA A 281 18.41 -15.38 -12.25
N LEU A 282 17.16 -15.54 -11.80
CA LEU A 282 16.42 -16.80 -11.88
C LEU A 282 16.09 -17.20 -13.32
N ILE A 283 15.65 -16.26 -14.15
CA ILE A 283 15.36 -16.54 -15.57
C ILE A 283 16.62 -17.11 -16.25
N ASN A 284 17.78 -16.49 -16.05
CA ASN A 284 19.03 -16.96 -16.65
C ASN A 284 19.39 -18.38 -16.18
N HIS A 285 19.22 -18.67 -14.89
CA HIS A 285 19.48 -19.99 -14.32
C HIS A 285 18.59 -21.08 -14.94
N TYR A 286 17.27 -20.87 -14.98
CA TYR A 286 16.34 -21.87 -15.51
C TYR A 286 16.36 -21.98 -17.03
N GLN A 287 16.68 -20.90 -17.75
CA GLN A 287 16.90 -20.96 -19.19
C GLN A 287 18.13 -21.78 -19.55
N ALA A 288 19.18 -21.77 -18.73
CA ALA A 288 20.34 -22.64 -18.93
C ALA A 288 19.98 -24.12 -18.80
N MET A 289 19.05 -24.48 -17.91
CA MET A 289 18.53 -25.86 -17.79
C MET A 289 17.67 -26.31 -18.98
N LEU A 290 17.08 -25.36 -19.71
CA LEU A 290 16.27 -25.61 -20.90
C LEU A 290 17.10 -25.77 -22.18
N GLN A 291 18.37 -25.35 -22.16
CA GLN A 291 19.29 -25.63 -23.26
C GLN A 291 19.61 -27.13 -23.26
N PRO A 292 19.64 -27.80 -24.42
CA PRO A 292 20.04 -29.20 -24.47
C PRO A 292 21.45 -29.32 -23.87
N PHE A 293 21.60 -30.15 -22.85
CA PHE A 293 22.90 -30.59 -22.35
C PHE A 293 23.71 -31.03 -23.57
N LYS A 294 24.75 -30.27 -23.93
CA LYS A 294 25.83 -30.85 -24.73
C LYS A 294 26.34 -31.99 -23.87
N GLN A 295 26.12 -33.23 -24.33
CA GLN A 295 26.62 -34.42 -23.67
C GLN A 295 28.11 -34.24 -23.37
N THR A 296 28.43 -34.02 -22.10
CA THR A 296 29.72 -34.40 -21.54
C THR A 296 29.42 -35.48 -20.54
N GLU A 297 29.91 -36.67 -20.84
CA GLU A 297 29.79 -37.90 -20.06
C GLU A 297 30.15 -37.67 -18.58
N GLY A 298 29.42 -38.34 -17.68
CA GLY A 298 29.81 -38.49 -16.27
C GLY A 298 28.77 -37.95 -15.29
N GLY A 299 27.81 -38.80 -14.90
CA GLY A 299 26.74 -38.46 -13.98
C GLY A 299 27.17 -38.25 -12.53
N LYS A 300 26.28 -37.61 -11.78
CA LYS A 300 25.84 -37.97 -10.41
C LYS A 300 24.65 -37.10 -10.02
N ASP A 301 23.64 -37.75 -9.43
CA ASP A 301 22.40 -37.15 -8.92
C ASP A 301 22.70 -36.01 -7.94
N GLY A 302 22.24 -34.80 -8.29
CA GLY A 302 22.23 -33.65 -7.41
C GLY A 302 20.82 -33.41 -6.88
N THR A 303 20.59 -33.70 -5.61
CA THR A 303 19.39 -33.27 -4.89
C THR A 303 19.34 -31.74 -4.84
N TYR A 304 18.25 -31.16 -5.34
CA TYR A 304 18.02 -29.71 -5.39
C TYR A 304 17.80 -29.14 -3.98
N GLN A 305 18.63 -28.16 -3.58
CA GLN A 305 18.38 -27.30 -2.42
C GLN A 305 17.98 -25.90 -2.90
N SER A 306 16.83 -25.41 -2.42
CA SER A 306 16.29 -24.09 -2.76
C SER A 306 17.25 -22.96 -2.34
N PRO A 307 17.57 -22.00 -3.23
CA PRO A 307 18.48 -20.89 -2.92
C PRO A 307 17.87 -19.81 -2.00
N PHE A 308 16.62 -19.96 -1.54
CA PHE A 308 15.89 -18.93 -0.79
C PHE A 308 15.58 -19.28 0.69
N ARG A 309 16.13 -20.36 1.24
CA ARG A 309 16.04 -20.60 2.69
C ARG A 309 17.11 -19.80 3.44
N THR A 310 16.92 -18.50 3.58
CA THR A 310 17.56 -17.72 4.65
C THR A 310 16.47 -17.25 5.61
N ARG A 311 16.36 -17.94 6.75
CA ARG A 311 15.71 -17.38 7.94
C ARG A 311 16.60 -16.22 8.41
N SER A 312 16.10 -15.00 8.32
CA SER A 312 16.64 -13.82 9.01
C SER A 312 15.52 -12.93 9.48
#